data_AF-A0A2C6MD95-F1
#
_entry.id   AF-A0A2C6MD95-F1
#
_cell.length_a   1.000
_cell.length_b   1.000
_cell.length_c   1.000
_cell.angle_alpha   90.00
_cell.angle_beta   90.00
_cell.angle_gamma   90.00
#
_symmetry.space_group_name_H-M   'P 1'
#
loop_
_entity.id
_entity.type
_entity.pdbx_description
1 polymer ?
#
loop_
_entity_poly.entity_id
_entity_poly.type
_entity_poly.pdbx_seq_one_letter_code
_entity_poly.pdbx_strand_id
1 'polypeptide(L)' 'MKDLHLFRVGHIFCGSGGGAIGFEQAKQEYRGIAGRFVTVAGIDSDPEACQDFEALTYGQAHKCLSLTLGN' A
#
# COMPACT_ATOMS: atom_id res chain seq x y z
N MET A 1 -3.08 -5.65 27.81
CA MET A 1 -2.31 -5.25 26.62
C MET A 1 -3.21 -5.60 25.43
N LYS A 2 -3.62 -4.63 24.60
CA LYS A 2 -4.53 -4.93 23.47
C LYS A 2 -3.72 -5.66 22.39
N ASP A 3 -4.26 -6.73 21.82
CA ASP A 3 -3.60 -7.44 20.72
C ASP A 3 -3.55 -6.54 19.49
N LEU A 4 -2.33 -6.23 19.04
CA LEU A 4 -2.07 -5.47 17.83
C LEU A 4 -1.98 -6.44 16.65
N HIS A 5 -2.89 -6.31 15.69
CA HIS A 5 -2.91 -7.10 14.47
C HIS A 5 -2.42 -6.27 13.28
N LEU A 6 -1.52 -6.84 12.49
CA LEU A 6 -0.99 -6.25 11.26
C LEU A 6 -1.70 -6.85 10.05
N PHE A 7 -2.44 -6.03 9.32
CA PHE A 7 -3.13 -6.41 8.10
C PHE A 7 -2.29 -6.04 6.89
N ARG A 8 -1.95 -7.03 6.06
CA ARG A 8 -1.15 -6.82 4.85
C ARG A 8 -2.07 -6.54 3.67
N VAL A 9 -1.80 -5.46 2.93
CA VAL A 9 -2.66 -4.99 1.83
C VAL A 9 -1.87 -4.89 0.53
N GLY A 10 -2.43 -5.42 -0.55
CA GLY A 10 -1.96 -5.17 -1.92
C GLY A 10 -2.97 -4.27 -2.64
N HIS A 11 -2.48 -3.23 -3.31
CA HIS A 11 -3.33 -2.28 -4.04
C HIS A 11 -3.30 -2.61 -5.53
N ILE A 12 -4.43 -3.06 -6.08
CA ILE A 12 -4.60 -3.31 -7.51
C ILE A 12 -5.20 -2.04 -8.12
N PHE A 13 -4.63 -1.56 -9.23
CA PHE A 13 -4.89 -0.22 -9.80
C PHE A 13 -4.51 0.87 -8.79
N CYS A 14 -3.27 0.82 -8.32
CA CYS A 14 -2.83 1.67 -7.22
C CYS A 14 -2.71 3.15 -7.59
N GLY A 15 -2.65 3.49 -8.88
CA GLY A 15 -2.32 4.82 -9.36
C GLY A 15 -1.07 5.34 -8.66
N SER A 16 -1.05 6.64 -8.33
CA SER A 16 0.05 7.27 -7.57
C SER A 16 0.08 6.92 -6.07
N GLY A 17 -0.83 6.10 -5.54
CA GLY A 17 -0.71 5.55 -4.17
C GLY A 17 -1.43 6.28 -3.04
N GLY A 18 -2.38 7.18 -3.34
CA GLY A 18 -3.18 7.86 -2.30
C GLY A 18 -3.93 6.90 -1.36
N GLY A 19 -4.44 5.80 -1.89
CA GLY A 19 -5.07 4.74 -1.09
C GLY A 19 -4.08 4.09 -0.12
N ALA A 20 -2.89 3.72 -0.58
CA ALA A 20 -1.85 3.11 0.24
C ALA A 20 -1.44 4.00 1.42
N ILE A 21 -1.26 5.30 1.18
CA ILE A 21 -0.97 6.27 2.24
C ILE A 21 -2.08 6.31 3.29
N GLY A 22 -3.34 6.33 2.84
CA GLY A 22 -4.49 6.30 3.75
C GLY A 22 -4.54 5.04 4.62
N PHE A 23 -4.22 3.89 4.04
CA PHE A 23 -4.14 2.63 4.78
C PHE A 23 -3.01 2.62 5.81
N GLU A 24 -1.80 3.08 5.46
CA GLU A 24 -0.65 3.17 6.40
C GLU A 24 -0.93 4.11 7.58
N GLN A 25 -1.65 5.21 7.32
CA GLN A 25 -2.02 6.17 8.35
C GLN A 25 -3.21 5.69 9.21
N ALA A 26 -3.99 4.72 8.72
CA ALA A 26 -5.17 4.24 9.41
C ALA A 26 -4.81 3.50 10.71
N LYS A 27 -5.33 4.00 11.82
CA LYS A 27 -5.33 3.34 13.12
C LYS A 27 -6.77 3.00 13.46
N GLN A 28 -7.07 1.71 13.51
CA GLN A 28 -8.42 1.22 13.71
C GLN A 28 -8.46 0.30 14.94
N GLU A 29 -9.57 0.32 15.67
CA GLU A 29 -9.84 -0.65 16.71
C GLU A 29 -11.23 -1.22 16.48
N TYR A 30 -11.34 -2.54 16.41
CA TYR A 30 -12.61 -3.23 16.26
C TYR A 30 -12.69 -4.40 17.23
N ARG A 31 -13.76 -4.42 18.05
CA ARG A 31 -14.01 -5.47 19.07
C ARG A 31 -12.81 -5.76 19.99
N GLY A 32 -12.05 -4.73 20.36
CA GLY A 32 -10.88 -4.84 21.23
C GLY A 32 -9.58 -5.26 20.53
N ILE A 33 -9.62 -5.50 19.21
CA ILE A 33 -8.43 -5.74 18.38
C ILE A 33 -7.96 -4.40 17.83
N ALA A 34 -6.74 -4.00 18.18
CA ALA A 34 -6.10 -2.86 17.56
C ALA A 34 -5.48 -3.30 16.23
N GLY A 35 -5.80 -2.62 15.14
CA GLY A 35 -5.34 -2.95 13.79
C GLY A 35 -4.48 -1.84 13.20
N ARG A 36 -3.43 -2.24 12.46
CA ARG A 36 -2.73 -1.38 11.51
C ARG A 36 -2.61 -2.09 10.18
N PHE A 37 -2.62 -1.30 9.10
CA PHE A 37 -2.41 -1.82 7.76
C PHE A 37 -0.98 -1.55 7.31
N VAL A 38 -0.42 -2.52 6.61
CA VAL A 38 0.88 -2.44 5.97
C VAL A 38 0.70 -2.80 4.50
N THR A 39 0.96 -1.83 3.64
CA THR A 39 1.01 -1.99 2.20
C THR A 39 2.19 -2.89 1.85
N VAL A 40 1.96 -3.87 0.99
CA VAL A 40 3.00 -4.81 0.58
C VAL A 40 3.47 -4.52 -0.84
N ALA A 41 2.54 -4.18 -1.73
CA ALA A 41 2.82 -3.87 -3.13
C ALA A 41 1.66 -3.13 -3.78
N GLY A 42 1.96 -2.43 -4.87
CA GLY A 42 1.01 -1.88 -5.83
C GLY A 42 1.09 -2.61 -7.17
N ILE A 43 0.01 -2.60 -7.93
CA ILE A 43 0.01 -3.00 -9.34
C ILE A 43 -0.72 -1.91 -10.11
N ASP A 44 -0.09 -1.40 -11.16
CA ASP A 44 -0.71 -0.48 -12.10
C ASP A 44 -0.28 -0.80 -13.53
N SER A 45 -1.00 -0.31 -14.53
CA SER A 45 -0.57 -0.43 -15.94
C SER A 45 0.35 0.70 -16.35
N ASP A 46 0.27 1.85 -15.68
CA ASP A 46 1.04 3.04 -16.01
C ASP A 46 2.38 3.06 -15.25
N PRO A 47 3.54 3.01 -15.97
CA PRO A 47 4.84 3.11 -15.34
C PRO A 47 5.07 4.42 -14.57
N GLU A 48 4.50 5.54 -15.01
CA GLU A 48 4.65 6.83 -14.32
C GLU A 48 3.90 6.82 -12.99
N ALA A 49 2.67 6.31 -12.99
CA ALA A 49 1.89 6.12 -11.76
C ALA A 49 2.60 5.17 -10.77
N CYS A 50 3.25 4.12 -11.27
CA CYS A 50 4.07 3.25 -10.43
C CYS A 50 5.28 3.96 -9.81
N GLN A 51 5.97 4.83 -10.54
CA GLN A 51 7.08 5.60 -9.99
C GLN A 51 6.60 6.58 -8.90
N ASP A 52 5.49 7.25 -9.15
CA ASP A 52 4.84 8.12 -8.16
C ASP A 52 4.44 7.33 -6.92
N PHE A 53 3.86 6.14 -7.09
CA PHE A 53 3.47 5.26 -5.99
C PHE A 53 4.68 4.95 -5.09
N GLU A 54 5.80 4.53 -5.67
CA GLU A 54 7.01 4.19 -4.91
C GLU A 54 7.61 5.42 -4.21
N ALA A 55 7.56 6.59 -4.87
CA ALA A 55 8.06 7.84 -4.31
C ALA A 55 7.20 8.37 -3.15
N LEU A 56 5.87 8.28 -3.27
CA LEU A 56 4.91 8.89 -2.35
C LEU A 56 4.58 7.99 -1.15
N THR A 57 4.63 6.67 -1.29
CA THR A 57 4.24 5.71 -0.23
C THR A 57 5.37 5.39 0.76
N TYR A 58 6.33 6.30 0.94
CA TYR A 58 7.46 6.21 1.89
C TYR A 58 8.61 5.26 1.47
N GLY A 59 8.81 5.05 0.17
CA GLY A 59 10.02 4.46 -0.40
C GLY A 59 9.99 2.93 -0.57
N GLN A 60 11.11 2.39 -1.11
CA GLN A 60 11.36 1.05 -1.71
C GLN A 60 10.75 -0.22 -1.06
N ALA A 61 10.08 -0.13 0.09
CA ALA A 61 9.37 -1.25 0.71
C ALA A 61 8.11 -1.67 -0.07
N HIS A 62 7.53 -0.76 -0.85
CA HIS A 62 6.36 -1.01 -1.68
C HIS A 62 6.76 -0.96 -3.15
N LYS A 63 6.78 -2.11 -3.83
CA LYS A 63 7.03 -2.15 -5.27
C LYS A 63 5.72 -2.00 -6.02
N CYS A 64 5.73 -1.19 -7.07
CA CYS A 64 4.65 -1.16 -8.03
C CYS A 64 5.04 -1.98 -9.27
N LEU A 65 4.29 -3.05 -9.55
CA LEU A 65 4.47 -3.79 -10.78
C LEU A 65 3.70 -3.09 -11.89
N SER A 66 4.43 -2.52 -12.86
CA SER A 66 3.82 -2.03 -14.10
C SER A 66 3.50 -3.19 -15.03
N LEU A 67 2.23 -3.33 -15.43
CA LEU A 67 1.78 -4.36 -16.38
C LEU A 67 2.29 -4.12 -17.81
N THR A 68 2.90 -2.96 -18.09
CA THR A 68 3.47 -2.62 -19.39
C THR A 68 4.98 -2.87 -19.48
N LEU A 69 5.64 -3.21 -18.37
CA LEU A 69 7.03 -3.68 -18.38
C LEU A 69 7.11 -5.16 -18.77
N GLY A 70 6.70 -5.43 -20.00
CA GLY A 70 7.02 -6.64 -20.75
C GLY A 70 7.85 -6.24 -21.97
N ASN A 71 9.12 -5.93 -21.74
CA ASN A 71 10.20 -5.88 -22.75
C ASN A 71 11.53 -6.15 -22.06
#